data_AF-A0A1H6A132-F1
#
_entry.id   AF-A0A1H6A132-F1
#
_cell.length_a   1.000
_cell.length_b   1.000
_cell.length_c   1.000
_cell.angle_alpha   90.00
_cell.angle_beta   90.00
_cell.angle_gamma   90.00
#
_symmetry.space_group_name_H-M   'P 1'
#
loop_
_entity.id
_entity.type
_entity.pdbx_description
1 polymer ?
#
loop_
_entity_poly.entity_id
_entity_poly.type
_entity_poly.pdbx_seq_one_letter_code
_entity_poly.pdbx_strand_id
1 'polypeptide(L)'
;MIGFPPVPTGSPAPPGLPRRWTLSAADGHTLSGYLPPWAGDDPSEHNVPVGELADRLADIHHCARFPGQTAAVYTAADRTGRPCEQEILSCTLDCTPYAEPPEPRVPVVNLHLCEESWITDLDPDGLLRVADLLRAQADRLDRVVRPALLAARNDWSAQGAPGPGGPGRP
;
A
#
# COMPACT_ATOMS: atom_id res chain seq x y z
N MET A 1 14.82 32.19 -8.51
CA MET A 1 14.92 31.22 -7.41
C MET A 1 13.51 30.93 -6.93
N ILE A 2 12.97 29.74 -7.25
CA ILE A 2 11.63 29.32 -6.81
C ILE A 2 11.85 28.36 -5.65
N GLY A 3 11.32 28.71 -4.48
CA GLY A 3 11.42 27.91 -3.26
C GLY A 3 10.52 26.68 -3.33
N PHE A 4 11.07 25.52 -2.97
CA PHE A 4 10.28 24.31 -2.71
C PHE A 4 9.53 24.47 -1.38
N PRO A 5 8.27 24.00 -1.27
CA PRO A 5 7.60 23.91 0.02
C PRO A 5 8.33 22.88 0.91
N PRO A 6 8.35 23.07 2.25
CA PRO A 6 8.95 22.12 3.15
C PRO A 6 8.21 20.78 3.13
N VAL A 7 8.98 19.69 3.09
CA VAL A 7 8.49 18.33 3.36
C VAL A 7 7.83 18.32 4.74
N PRO A 8 6.60 17.81 4.91
CA PRO A 8 6.01 17.68 6.23
C PRO A 8 6.89 16.75 7.07
N THR A 9 7.62 17.33 8.01
CA THR A 9 8.39 16.62 9.02
C THR A 9 7.39 16.12 10.04
N GLY A 10 6.71 15.02 9.71
CA GLY A 10 5.86 14.29 10.64
C GLY A 10 6.75 13.73 11.74
N SER A 11 6.88 14.47 12.84
CA SER A 11 7.40 13.94 14.10
C SER A 11 6.61 12.68 14.46
N PRO A 12 7.27 11.58 14.88
CA PRO A 12 6.54 10.36 15.24
C PRO A 12 5.59 10.69 16.39
N ALA A 13 4.30 10.44 16.18
CA ALA A 13 3.32 10.51 17.26
C ALA A 13 3.77 9.62 18.43
N PRO A 14 3.48 10.00 19.69
CA PRO A 14 3.76 9.15 20.84
C PRO A 14 3.11 7.76 20.64
N PRO A 15 3.64 6.68 21.26
CA PRO A 15 3.03 5.36 21.17
C PRO A 15 1.67 5.38 21.88
N GLY A 16 0.65 5.78 21.13
CA GLY A 16 -0.75 5.59 21.48
C GLY A 16 -1.09 4.10 21.43
N LEU A 17 -2.23 3.75 22.01
CA LEU A 17 -2.79 2.41 21.87
C LEU A 17 -2.86 2.03 20.38
N PRO A 18 -2.57 0.76 20.02
CA PRO A 18 -2.69 0.30 18.64
C PRO A 18 -4.07 0.67 18.10
N ARG A 19 -4.10 1.31 16.92
CA ARG A 19 -5.35 1.70 16.27
C ARG A 19 -6.16 0.45 15.96
N ARG A 20 -7.48 0.59 15.96
CA ARG A 20 -8.42 -0.50 15.66
C ARG A 20 -9.47 0.00 14.69
N TRP A 21 -9.88 -0.88 13.79
CA TRP A 21 -11.09 -0.69 12.99
C TRP A 21 -12.27 -1.39 13.67
N THR A 22 -13.49 -0.97 13.35
CA THR A 22 -14.74 -1.53 13.90
C THR A 22 -15.80 -1.69 12.81
N LEU A 23 -16.37 -2.89 12.69
CA LEU A 23 -17.59 -3.16 11.92
C LEU A 23 -18.76 -3.31 12.87
N SER A 24 -19.79 -2.48 12.74
CA SER A 24 -21.02 -2.58 13.54
C SER A 24 -22.15 -3.15 12.68
N ALA A 25 -22.69 -4.28 13.10
CA ALA A 25 -23.82 -4.94 12.49
C ALA A 25 -25.14 -4.22 12.80
N ALA A 26 -26.13 -4.36 11.91
CA ALA A 26 -27.45 -3.75 12.06
C ALA A 26 -28.24 -4.28 13.28
N ASP A 27 -27.89 -5.46 13.81
CA ASP A 27 -28.48 -6.05 15.02
C ASP A 27 -27.78 -5.62 16.32
N GLY A 28 -26.77 -4.74 16.21
CA GLY A 28 -26.02 -4.20 17.35
C GLY A 28 -24.75 -4.98 17.71
N HIS A 29 -24.43 -6.08 17.01
CA HIS A 29 -23.13 -6.73 17.20
C HIS A 29 -21.98 -5.88 16.64
N THR A 30 -20.80 -5.98 17.25
CA THR A 30 -19.61 -5.26 16.81
C THR A 30 -18.42 -6.20 16.69
N LEU A 31 -17.70 -6.07 15.58
CA LEU A 31 -16.42 -6.73 15.33
C LEU A 31 -15.33 -5.66 15.29
N SER A 32 -14.15 -5.97 15.81
CA SER A 32 -13.01 -5.07 15.72
C SER A 32 -11.72 -5.84 15.51
N GLY A 33 -10.77 -5.21 14.85
CA GLY A 33 -9.45 -5.77 14.64
C GLY A 33 -8.36 -4.70 14.65
N TYR A 34 -7.12 -5.15 14.49
CA TYR A 34 -5.98 -4.26 14.46
C TYR A 34 -5.98 -3.43 13.18
N LEU A 35 -5.77 -2.12 13.32
CA LEU A 35 -5.54 -1.20 12.21
C LEU A 35 -4.06 -0.78 12.23
N PRO A 36 -3.24 -1.32 11.32
CA PRO A 36 -1.82 -0.98 11.30
C PRO A 36 -1.60 0.53 11.07
N PRO A 37 -0.57 1.14 11.68
CA PRO A 37 -0.30 2.58 11.53
C PRO A 37 0.09 2.96 10.10
N TRP A 38 0.54 1.99 9.30
CA TRP A 38 0.88 2.18 7.89
C TRP A 38 -0.32 2.07 6.95
N ALA A 39 -1.48 1.58 7.42
CA ALA A 39 -2.67 1.49 6.60
C ALA A 39 -3.18 2.89 6.23
N GLY A 40 -3.39 3.13 4.94
CA GLY A 40 -3.89 4.40 4.40
C GLY A 40 -5.34 4.67 4.77
N ASP A 41 -6.16 3.62 4.83
CA ASP A 41 -7.60 3.71 5.06
C ASP A 41 -8.03 2.92 6.30
N ASP A 42 -9.10 3.40 6.93
CA ASP A 42 -9.79 2.74 8.03
C ASP A 42 -11.03 2.01 7.48
N PRO A 43 -11.11 0.67 7.54
CA PRO A 43 -12.24 -0.09 7.03
C PRO A 43 -13.45 -0.10 7.96
N SER A 44 -13.50 0.77 8.98
CA SER A 44 -14.63 0.84 9.90
C SER A 44 -15.94 1.18 9.20
N GLU A 45 -17.00 0.45 9.53
CA GLU A 45 -18.32 0.60 8.94
C GLU A 45 -19.42 0.38 9.99
N HIS A 46 -20.58 1.01 9.82
CA HIS A 46 -21.72 0.88 10.71
C HIS A 46 -22.98 0.45 9.96
N ASN A 47 -23.88 -0.23 10.67
CA ASN A 47 -25.13 -0.77 10.14
C ASN A 47 -24.93 -1.79 9.00
N VAL A 48 -23.86 -2.58 9.07
CA VAL A 48 -23.61 -3.67 8.13
C VAL A 48 -24.72 -4.73 8.28
N PRO A 49 -25.39 -5.16 7.19
CA PRO A 49 -26.33 -6.26 7.25
C PRO A 49 -25.64 -7.52 7.79
N VAL A 50 -26.29 -8.23 8.73
CA VAL A 50 -25.67 -9.38 9.40
C VAL A 50 -25.19 -10.45 8.41
N GLY A 51 -25.94 -10.65 7.33
CA GLY A 51 -25.58 -11.59 6.26
C GLY A 51 -24.35 -11.18 5.42
N GLU A 52 -23.92 -9.91 5.49
CA GLU A 52 -22.78 -9.36 4.74
C GLU A 52 -21.53 -9.22 5.62
N LEU A 53 -21.60 -9.48 6.92
CA LEU A 53 -20.45 -9.29 7.83
C LEU A 53 -19.24 -10.14 7.44
N ALA A 54 -19.47 -11.37 6.97
CA ALA A 54 -18.40 -12.25 6.52
C ALA A 54 -17.69 -11.70 5.27
N ASP A 55 -18.47 -11.18 4.32
CA ASP A 55 -17.95 -10.57 3.09
C ASP A 55 -17.17 -9.28 3.43
N ARG A 56 -17.72 -8.44 4.32
CA ARG A 56 -17.02 -7.23 4.80
C ARG A 56 -15.70 -7.55 5.49
N LEU A 57 -15.63 -8.63 6.28
CA LEU A 57 -14.37 -9.08 6.88
C LEU A 57 -13.37 -9.51 5.79
N ALA A 58 -13.82 -10.28 4.79
CA ALA A 58 -12.97 -10.74 3.70
C ALA A 58 -12.42 -9.57 2.85
N ASP A 59 -13.19 -8.49 2.73
CA ASP A 59 -12.83 -7.27 2.00
C ASP A 59 -11.87 -6.35 2.78
N ILE A 60 -11.58 -6.63 4.07
CA ILE A 60 -10.63 -5.82 4.84
C ILE A 60 -9.24 -5.95 4.21
N HIS A 61 -8.80 -4.84 3.61
CA HIS A 61 -7.53 -4.68 2.96
C HIS A 61 -6.80 -3.46 3.53
N HIS A 62 -5.65 -3.69 4.16
CA HIS A 62 -4.75 -2.62 4.59
C HIS A 62 -3.72 -2.38 3.50
N CYS A 63 -3.63 -1.14 3.03
CA CYS A 63 -2.71 -0.75 1.95
C CYS A 63 -1.90 0.50 2.35
N ALA A 64 -0.62 0.54 1.97
CA ALA A 64 0.18 1.76 1.92
C ALA A 64 0.82 1.91 0.54
N ARG A 65 0.66 3.07 -0.11
CA ARG A 65 1.24 3.32 -1.44
C ARG A 65 2.65 3.89 -1.35
N PHE A 66 3.54 3.35 -2.16
CA PHE A 66 4.87 3.88 -2.42
C PHE A 66 4.96 4.27 -3.89
N PRO A 67 4.75 5.56 -4.21
CA PRO A 67 4.85 6.08 -5.57
C PRO A 67 6.18 5.72 -6.25
N GLY A 68 6.11 5.50 -7.56
CA GLY A 68 7.25 5.15 -8.39
C GLY A 68 8.07 6.35 -8.86
N GLN A 69 9.13 6.07 -9.62
CA GLN A 69 9.68 7.08 -10.53
C GLN A 69 8.77 7.23 -11.75
N THR A 70 8.59 8.45 -12.23
CA THR A 70 7.88 8.73 -13.47
C THR A 70 8.84 8.87 -14.64
N ALA A 71 8.37 8.54 -15.84
CA ALA A 71 9.01 8.93 -17.07
C ALA A 71 7.98 9.26 -18.14
N ALA A 72 8.43 10.05 -19.11
CA ALA A 72 7.76 10.24 -20.38
C ALA A 72 7.73 8.91 -21.17
N VAL A 73 6.54 8.38 -21.40
CA VAL A 73 6.30 7.14 -22.16
C VAL A 73 5.27 7.37 -23.26
N TYR A 74 5.31 6.53 -24.28
CA TYR A 74 4.25 6.41 -25.27
C TYR A 74 3.39 5.19 -24.93
N THR A 75 2.08 5.38 -24.89
CA THR A 75 1.12 4.29 -24.66
C THR A 75 0.36 4.01 -25.95
N ALA A 76 -0.01 2.76 -26.19
CA ALA A 76 -0.84 2.40 -27.35
C ALA A 76 -2.22 3.06 -27.31
N ALA A 77 -2.71 3.41 -26.12
CA ALA A 77 -3.98 4.10 -25.91
C ALA A 77 -3.94 5.59 -26.26
N ASP A 78 -2.77 6.23 -26.21
CA ASP A 78 -2.63 7.65 -26.53
C ASP A 78 -2.53 7.87 -28.05
N ARG A 79 -3.66 8.25 -28.65
CA ARG A 79 -3.77 8.54 -30.09
C ARG A 79 -3.13 9.88 -30.49
N THR A 80 -2.64 10.68 -29.55
CA THR A 80 -2.06 11.99 -29.85
C THR A 80 -0.62 11.89 -30.38
N GLY A 81 0.03 10.74 -30.23
CA GLY A 81 1.43 10.54 -30.59
C GLY A 81 2.38 11.42 -29.78
N ARG A 82 1.96 11.84 -28.57
CA ARG A 82 2.78 12.59 -27.62
C ARG A 82 3.12 11.69 -26.43
N PRO A 83 4.29 11.89 -25.82
CA PRO A 83 4.60 11.16 -24.60
C PRO A 83 3.77 11.71 -23.44
N CYS A 84 3.39 10.83 -22.51
CA CYS A 84 2.74 11.16 -21.25
C CYS A 84 3.62 10.73 -20.06
N GLU A 85 3.48 11.40 -18.92
CA GLU A 85 4.19 11.01 -17.69
C GLU A 85 3.48 9.82 -17.04
N GLN A 86 4.22 8.73 -16.82
CA GLN A 86 3.70 7.52 -16.18
C GLN A 86 4.70 6.97 -15.16
N GLU A 87 4.19 6.44 -14.04
CA GLU A 87 5.01 5.71 -13.08
C GLU A 87 5.49 4.40 -13.72
N ILE A 88 6.82 4.23 -13.87
CA ILE A 88 7.38 3.03 -14.51
C ILE A 88 7.30 1.82 -13.56
N LEU A 89 7.45 2.07 -12.26
CA LEU A 89 7.41 1.05 -11.22
C LEU A 89 6.95 1.67 -9.90
N SER A 90 5.74 1.36 -9.46
CA SER A 90 5.22 1.74 -8.14
C SER A 90 5.03 0.50 -7.27
N CYS A 91 4.89 0.70 -5.96
CA CYS A 91 4.73 -0.41 -5.02
C CYS A 91 3.59 -0.13 -4.05
N THR A 92 3.00 -1.18 -3.52
CA THR A 92 2.06 -1.13 -2.41
C THR A 92 2.52 -2.10 -1.32
N LEU A 93 2.33 -1.73 -0.06
CA LEU A 93 2.42 -2.62 1.09
C LEU A 93 1.00 -3.03 1.45
N ASP A 94 0.69 -4.30 1.31
CA ASP A 94 -0.66 -4.83 1.39
C ASP A 94 -0.77 -5.91 2.47
N CYS A 95 -1.93 -5.99 3.11
CA CYS A 95 -2.31 -7.10 3.99
C CYS A 95 -3.82 -7.27 3.94
N THR A 96 -4.28 -8.49 3.66
CA THR A 96 -5.69 -8.89 3.68
C THR A 96 -5.86 -9.94 4.77
N PRO A 97 -6.13 -9.53 6.03
CA PRO A 97 -6.00 -10.41 7.20
C PRO A 97 -6.93 -11.63 7.18
N TYR A 98 -8.03 -11.52 6.43
CA TYR A 98 -9.09 -12.54 6.35
C TYR A 98 -9.20 -13.19 4.98
N ALA A 99 -8.24 -12.96 4.08
CA ALA A 99 -8.23 -13.60 2.76
C ALA A 99 -8.28 -15.12 2.88
N GLU A 100 -8.98 -15.80 1.97
CA GLU A 100 -9.03 -17.26 1.97
C GLU A 100 -7.63 -17.89 1.79
N PRO A 101 -6.80 -17.47 0.82
CA PRO A 101 -5.38 -17.83 0.79
C PRO A 101 -4.63 -17.26 2.01
N PRO A 102 -3.73 -18.03 2.64
CA PRO A 102 -2.98 -17.58 3.81
C PRO A 102 -1.88 -16.57 3.50
N GLU A 103 -1.33 -16.56 2.29
CA GLU A 103 -0.20 -15.72 1.89
C GLU A 103 -0.45 -14.20 2.07
N PRO A 104 -1.59 -13.61 1.65
CA PRO A 104 -1.88 -12.19 1.85
C PRO A 104 -2.27 -11.82 3.28
N ARG A 105 -2.40 -12.78 4.21
CA ARG A 105 -2.77 -12.50 5.62
C ARG A 105 -1.63 -11.89 6.45
N VAL A 106 -0.46 -11.76 5.85
CA VAL A 106 0.69 -11.07 6.44
C VAL A 106 1.12 -9.93 5.50
N PRO A 107 1.74 -8.86 6.02
CA PRO A 107 2.20 -7.77 5.18
C PRO A 107 3.14 -8.25 4.07
N VAL A 108 2.83 -7.87 2.85
CA VAL A 108 3.59 -8.15 1.63
C VAL A 108 3.76 -6.88 0.80
N VAL A 109 4.76 -6.85 -0.06
CA VAL A 109 4.91 -5.76 -1.03
C VAL A 109 4.54 -6.29 -2.41
N ASN A 110 3.63 -5.60 -3.08
CA ASN A 110 3.32 -5.82 -4.49
C ASN A 110 4.03 -4.75 -5.33
N LEU A 111 4.58 -5.17 -6.47
CA LEU A 111 5.21 -4.28 -7.43
C LEU A 111 4.28 -4.14 -8.64
N HIS A 112 3.97 -2.90 -9.00
CA HIS A 112 3.22 -2.57 -10.19
C HIS A 112 4.19 -2.10 -11.26
N LEU A 113 4.32 -2.88 -12.32
CA LEU A 113 5.11 -2.53 -13.49
C LEU A 113 4.22 -1.80 -14.49
N CYS A 114 4.76 -0.75 -15.11
CA CYS A 114 4.08 -0.03 -16.17
C CYS A 114 3.87 -0.95 -17.39
N GLU A 115 2.62 -1.32 -17.66
CA GLU A 115 2.27 -2.17 -18.80
C GLU A 115 2.09 -1.34 -20.08
N GLU A 116 2.32 -1.98 -21.23
CA GLU A 116 2.01 -1.48 -22.58
C GLU A 116 2.59 -0.11 -22.96
N SER A 117 3.70 0.27 -22.33
CA SER A 117 4.32 1.58 -22.48
C SER A 117 5.74 1.47 -23.03
N TRP A 118 6.10 2.37 -23.94
CA TRP A 118 7.39 2.38 -24.60
C TRP A 118 8.09 3.72 -24.39
N ILE A 119 9.37 3.68 -24.06
CA ILE A 119 10.24 4.85 -24.14
C ILE A 119 10.99 4.71 -25.47
N THR A 120 10.64 5.55 -26.46
CA THR A 120 11.21 5.50 -27.80
C THR A 120 12.25 6.60 -28.00
N ASP A 121 12.99 6.51 -29.10
CA ASP A 121 13.88 7.60 -29.57
C ASP A 121 14.95 8.04 -28.56
N LEU A 122 15.45 7.09 -27.76
CA LEU A 122 16.51 7.34 -26.78
C LEU A 122 17.86 7.58 -27.48
N ASP A 123 18.37 8.80 -27.36
CA ASP A 123 19.78 9.10 -27.57
C ASP A 123 20.64 8.60 -26.38
N PRO A 124 21.99 8.69 -26.45
CA PRO A 124 22.84 8.21 -25.35
C PRO A 124 22.53 8.87 -24.00
N ASP A 125 22.20 10.16 -23.98
CA ASP A 125 21.86 10.88 -22.76
C ASP A 125 20.49 10.45 -22.21
N GLY A 126 19.53 10.17 -23.09
CA GLY A 126 18.22 9.63 -22.76
C GLY A 126 18.31 8.23 -22.16
N LEU A 127 19.13 7.36 -22.75
CA LEU A 127 19.39 6.05 -22.20
C LEU A 127 20.05 6.15 -20.81
N LEU A 128 20.99 7.08 -20.63
CA LEU A 128 21.60 7.34 -19.33
C LEU A 128 20.55 7.79 -18.29
N ARG A 129 19.65 8.71 -18.65
CA ARG A 129 18.56 9.15 -17.76
C ARG A 129 17.65 8.00 -17.34
N VAL A 130 17.27 7.11 -18.26
CA VAL A 130 16.46 5.92 -17.93
C VAL A 130 17.23 4.99 -16.98
N ALA A 131 18.53 4.77 -17.22
CA ALA A 131 19.35 3.98 -16.32
C ALA A 131 19.42 4.58 -14.90
N ASP A 132 19.52 5.90 -14.79
CA ASP A 132 19.52 6.61 -13.50
C ASP A 132 18.17 6.53 -12.79
N LEU A 133 17.05 6.62 -13.52
CA LEU A 133 15.71 6.42 -12.95
C LEU A 133 15.55 5.01 -12.38
N LEU A 134 16.01 3.99 -13.10
CA LEU A 134 15.97 2.60 -12.63
C LEU A 134 16.85 2.38 -11.40
N ARG A 135 18.04 2.98 -11.36
CA ARG A 135 18.91 2.97 -10.17
C ARG A 135 18.24 3.65 -8.97
N ALA A 136 17.65 4.82 -9.18
CA ALA A 136 16.93 5.54 -8.13
C ALA A 136 15.74 4.73 -7.59
N GLN A 137 15.03 4.01 -8.46
CA GLN A 137 13.95 3.11 -8.04
C GLN A 137 14.48 1.90 -7.25
N ALA A 138 15.58 1.29 -7.68
CA ALA A 138 16.22 0.21 -6.93
C ALA A 138 16.69 0.67 -5.54
N ASP A 139 17.33 1.84 -5.46
CA ASP A 139 17.72 2.48 -4.20
C ASP A 139 16.50 2.73 -3.29
N ARG A 140 15.37 3.15 -3.86
CA ARG A 140 14.13 3.35 -3.10
C ARG A 140 13.55 2.04 -2.56
N LEU A 141 13.57 0.97 -3.36
CA LEU A 141 13.13 -0.36 -2.91
C LEU A 141 13.93 -0.83 -1.69
N ASP A 142 15.26 -0.66 -1.72
CA ASP A 142 16.13 -1.10 -0.63
C ASP A 142 16.08 -0.17 0.58
N ARG A 143 16.10 1.15 0.38
CA ARG A 143 16.22 2.11 1.50
C ARG A 143 14.90 2.51 2.13
N VAL A 144 13.77 2.35 1.44
CA VAL A 144 12.46 2.80 1.91
C VAL A 144 11.48 1.63 2.04
N VAL A 145 11.23 0.92 0.93
CA VAL A 145 10.15 -0.07 0.87
C VAL A 145 10.49 -1.31 1.70
N ARG A 146 11.70 -1.84 1.59
CA ARG A 146 12.14 -3.02 2.34
C ARG A 146 12.14 -2.78 3.86
N PRO A 147 12.70 -1.67 4.41
CA PRO A 147 12.57 -1.36 5.83
C PRO A 147 11.12 -1.22 6.30
N ALA A 148 10.26 -0.58 5.50
CA ALA A 148 8.84 -0.45 5.83
C ALA A 148 8.14 -1.81 5.92
N LEU A 149 8.40 -2.72 4.97
CA LEU A 149 7.89 -4.10 5.01
C LEU A 149 8.37 -4.85 6.26
N LEU A 150 9.65 -4.74 6.62
CA LEU A 150 10.19 -5.37 7.82
C LEU A 150 9.53 -4.83 9.09
N ALA A 151 9.36 -3.51 9.19
CA ALA A 151 8.67 -2.88 10.30
C ALA A 151 7.22 -3.35 10.40
N ALA A 152 6.50 -3.38 9.27
CA ALA A 152 5.12 -3.85 9.21
C ALA A 152 4.97 -5.31 9.63
N ARG A 153 5.89 -6.19 9.22
CA ARG A 153 5.87 -7.61 9.63
C ARG A 153 6.18 -7.81 11.10
N ASN A 154 7.13 -7.06 11.64
CA ASN A 154 7.46 -7.11 13.07
C ASN A 154 6.27 -6.64 13.91
N ASP A 155 5.65 -5.53 13.52
CA ASP A 155 4.45 -5.00 14.15
C ASP A 155 3.28 -5.98 14.08
N TRP A 156 2.96 -6.50 12.88
CA TRP A 156 1.90 -7.49 12.68
C TRP A 156 2.07 -8.74 13.53
N SER A 157 3.32 -9.21 13.64
CA SER A 157 3.66 -10.38 14.45
C SER A 157 3.53 -10.09 15.95
N ALA A 158 3.82 -8.87 16.40
CA ALA A 158 3.71 -8.45 17.81
C ALA A 158 2.25 -8.32 18.28
N GLN A 159 1.32 -7.97 17.39
CA GLN A 159 -0.11 -7.88 17.74
C GLN A 159 -0.81 -9.25 17.82
N GLY A 160 -0.15 -10.31 17.32
CA GLY A 160 -0.76 -11.61 17.12
C GLY A 160 -1.67 -11.57 15.89
N ALA A 161 -1.26 -12.23 14.81
CA ALA A 161 -2.07 -12.34 13.59
C ALA A 161 -3.51 -12.75 13.98
N PRO A 162 -4.55 -12.16 13.37
CA PRO A 162 -5.93 -12.55 13.64
C PRO A 162 -6.07 -14.03 13.26
N GLY A 163 -5.99 -14.90 14.28
CA GLY A 163 -6.17 -16.32 14.08
C GLY A 163 -7.61 -16.58 13.65
N PRO A 164 -7.87 -17.57 12.78
CA PRO A 164 -9.24 -17.93 12.35
C PRO A 164 -10.09 -18.57 13.47
N GLY A 165 -9.82 -18.28 14.75
CA GLY A 165 -10.45 -18.92 15.90
C GLY A 165 -10.02 -18.39 17.27
N GLY A 166 -9.61 -17.13 17.41
CA GLY A 166 -9.35 -16.53 18.72
C GLY A 166 -10.65 -16.08 19.38
N PRO A 167 -11.14 -16.73 20.46
CA PRO A 167 -12.29 -16.23 21.20
C PRO A 167 -11.90 -14.92 21.86
N GLY A 168 -12.89 -14.03 22.01
CA GLY A 168 -12.75 -12.82 22.81
C GLY A 168 -11.99 -13.13 24.11
N ARG A 169 -11.02 -12.29 24.43
CA ARG A 169 -10.48 -12.22 25.77
C ARG A 169 -10.97 -10.94 26.44
N PRO A 170 -11.27 -11.05 27.74
CA PRO A 170 -12.31 -10.32 28.48
C PRO A 170 -12.03 -8.83 28.66
#